data_AF-A0AAV5KJA9-F1
#
_entry.id   AF-A0AAV5KJA9-F1
#
_cell.length_a   1.000
_cell.length_b   1.000
_cell.length_c   1.000
_cell.angle_alpha   90.00
_cell.angle_beta   90.00
_cell.angle_gamma   90.00
#
_symmetry.space_group_name_H-M   'P 1'
#
loop_
_entity.id
_entity.type
_entity.pdbx_description
1 polymer ?
#
loop_
_entity_poly.entity_id
_entity_poly.type
_entity_poly.pdbx_seq_one_letter_code
_entity_poly.pdbx_strand_id
1 'polypeptide(L)'
;MNQHVSALLIGLVGAGITLSASLQPFVSPTQCVTIGLLVIIFGLLVKEGFISLSLLVYSKDGRSRNLRWNGNGATSSIECGVFLHDSPLSTNSSSSSSPSVASTLRSWIALNMKESNLSRGNLDQLLVAAEEGGEKMIKVKKDGSADFKTVTDAVNSIPSGNARRVVIWIGGGEFWEKITIDRTKKFVTFYGDPYNMPRIVYNGTAADYGTVNSATVAVESDYFVAVNVAFVNSAPIPDGRRCGAQAVAMRISGDKAAFYNCRFIGYQDTLCDDKGRHFFQDCYIQGTVDFIFGNGKSLYLNTTMYSVAKKFGAITAQAREKVNDDSGFTFVFCNITGIGNNTTYLGRAWKERPRVVFARTYMGTIINGEGWSNDRHPDRDRTVYYGEYKCSGPGSVSSARVKFARILSDEEAKLFMSMTYIHGSNWLLPPPKF
;
A
#
# COMPACT_ATOMS: atom_id res chain seq x y z
N MET A 1 0.12 31.96 38.80
CA MET A 1 1.14 30.98 39.26
C MET A 1 2.12 30.81 38.11
N ASN A 2 3.26 31.51 38.16
CA ASN A 2 4.24 31.52 37.07
C ASN A 2 4.91 30.15 36.97
N GLN A 3 4.75 29.46 35.84
CA GLN A 3 5.54 28.28 35.53
C GLN A 3 6.75 28.69 34.69
N HIS A 4 7.94 28.55 35.26
CA HIS A 4 9.21 28.68 34.55
C HIS A 4 9.40 27.48 33.61
N VAL A 5 9.50 27.74 32.30
CA VAL A 5 10.00 26.75 31.34
C VAL A 5 11.52 26.81 31.35
N SER A 6 12.19 25.75 31.83
CA SER A 6 13.64 25.63 31.79
C SER A 6 14.05 24.98 30.47
N ALA A 7 14.82 25.70 29.64
CA ALA A 7 15.44 25.14 28.43
C ALA A 7 16.88 24.71 28.77
N LEU A 8 17.25 23.48 28.42
CA LEU A 8 18.63 22.98 28.53
C LEU A 8 19.38 23.32 27.23
N LEU A 9 20.39 24.19 27.33
CA LEU A 9 21.24 24.58 26.20
C LEU A 9 22.50 23.70 26.20
N ILE A 10 22.74 22.94 25.13
CA ILE A 10 24.01 22.24 24.91
C ILE A 10 24.55 22.69 23.55
N GLY A 11 25.67 23.43 23.56
CA GLY A 11 26.38 23.83 22.34
C GLY A 11 27.78 24.39 22.64
N LEU A 12 28.80 23.82 22.02
CA LEU A 12 30.18 24.30 22.01
C LEU A 12 30.28 25.61 21.22
N VAL A 13 30.80 26.67 21.85
CA VAL A 13 30.94 28.00 21.25
C VAL A 13 32.35 28.17 20.68
N GLY A 14 32.44 28.51 19.40
CA GLY A 14 33.61 29.13 18.78
C GLY A 14 33.23 30.54 18.28
N ALA A 15 34.02 31.53 18.70
CA ALA A 15 33.98 32.95 18.32
C ALA A 15 32.70 33.76 18.68
N GLY A 16 32.68 34.31 19.91
CA GLY A 16 32.16 35.66 20.19
C GLY A 16 30.67 35.97 19.99
N ILE A 17 29.80 34.99 19.70
CA ILE A 17 28.35 35.22 19.48
C ILE A 17 27.55 34.70 20.68
N THR A 18 26.75 35.57 21.30
CA THR A 18 25.79 35.23 22.36
C THR A 18 24.41 35.03 21.74
N LEU A 19 23.80 33.86 21.91
CA LEU A 19 22.43 33.56 21.48
C LEU A 19 21.48 33.63 22.70
N SER A 20 20.46 34.47 22.65
CA SER A 20 19.34 34.49 23.60
C SER A 20 18.05 34.09 22.90
N ALA A 21 17.22 33.28 23.54
CA ALA A 21 15.88 32.92 23.05
C ALA A 21 14.85 33.28 24.12
N SER A 22 13.82 34.03 23.72
CA SER A 22 12.69 34.43 24.57
C SER A 22 11.41 33.77 24.05
N LEU A 23 10.69 33.08 24.92
CA LEU A 23 9.37 32.52 24.63
C LEU A 23 8.31 33.44 25.26
N GLN A 24 7.52 34.12 24.43
CA GLN A 24 6.36 34.88 24.90
C GLN A 24 5.07 34.07 24.70
N PRO A 25 4.31 33.75 25.76
CA PRO A 25 3.02 33.07 25.62
C PRO A 25 1.95 34.06 25.17
N PHE A 26 1.22 33.74 24.10
CA PHE A 26 -0.04 34.41 23.76
C PHE A 26 -1.17 33.65 24.46
N VAL A 27 -1.59 34.14 25.62
CA VAL A 27 -2.72 33.55 26.37
C VAL A 27 -4.00 34.24 25.94
N SER A 28 -4.82 33.56 25.13
CA SER A 28 -6.26 33.83 25.08
C SER A 28 -6.89 33.37 26.41
N PRO A 29 -7.84 34.09 27.02
CA PRO A 29 -8.26 33.86 28.42
C PRO A 29 -9.00 32.54 28.72
N THR A 30 -9.06 31.56 27.81
CA THR A 30 -9.95 30.40 27.98
C THR A 30 -9.35 29.01 27.84
N GLN A 31 -8.04 28.83 27.60
CA GLN A 31 -7.44 27.48 27.60
C GLN A 31 -6.03 27.45 28.19
N CYS A 32 -5.87 26.70 29.29
CA CYS A 32 -4.57 26.37 29.87
C CYS A 32 -3.97 25.20 29.07
N VAL A 33 -2.98 25.46 28.21
CA VAL A 33 -2.20 24.43 27.51
C VAL A 33 -0.75 24.53 27.94
N THR A 34 -0.25 23.51 28.65
CA THR A 34 1.17 23.39 28.98
C THR A 34 1.95 22.97 27.74
N ILE A 35 2.68 23.90 27.12
CA ILE A 35 3.54 23.60 25.97
C ILE A 35 4.97 23.37 26.49
N GLY A 36 5.40 22.11 26.53
CA GLY A 36 6.82 21.77 26.67
C GLY A 36 7.46 21.71 25.27
N LEU A 37 8.43 22.57 24.99
CA LEU A 37 9.19 22.59 23.73
C LEU A 37 10.65 22.24 24.01
N LEU A 38 11.23 21.33 23.23
CA LEU A 38 12.68 21.11 23.18
C LEU A 38 13.22 21.75 21.91
N VAL A 39 14.19 22.66 22.06
CA VAL A 39 14.83 23.38 20.95
C VAL A 39 16.30 22.97 20.89
N ILE A 40 16.72 22.39 19.76
CA ILE A 40 18.13 22.02 19.52
C ILE A 40 18.65 22.84 18.35
N ILE A 41 19.76 23.56 18.56
CA ILE A 41 20.47 24.33 17.53
C ILE A 41 21.54 23.42 16.92
N PHE A 42 21.50 23.19 15.60
CA PHE A 42 22.37 22.17 14.96
C PHE A 42 23.43 22.72 14.00
N GLY A 43 23.65 24.02 13.93
CA GLY A 43 24.77 24.54 13.16
C GLY A 43 24.69 26.04 12.89
N LEU A 44 25.84 26.68 13.03
CA LEU A 44 26.10 28.03 12.57
C LEU A 44 27.14 27.94 11.45
N LEU A 45 26.77 28.33 10.23
CA LEU A 45 27.73 28.47 9.14
C LEU A 45 27.95 29.97 8.91
N VAL A 46 29.20 30.43 9.08
CA VAL A 46 29.62 31.80 8.77
C VAL A 46 30.57 31.72 7.58
N LYS A 47 30.17 32.24 6.43
CA LYS A 47 31.03 32.32 5.25
C LYS A 47 30.77 33.64 4.53
N GLU A 48 31.80 34.46 4.37
CA GLU A 48 31.78 35.70 3.56
C GLU A 48 30.57 36.61 3.81
N GLY A 49 30.28 36.95 5.09
CA GLY A 49 29.19 37.86 5.45
C GLY A 49 27.78 37.24 5.44
N PHE A 50 27.67 35.95 5.14
CA PHE A 50 26.44 35.17 5.13
C PHE A 50 26.35 34.32 6.41
N ILE A 51 25.23 34.43 7.14
CA ILE A 51 24.93 33.60 8.32
C ILE A 51 23.73 32.70 7.99
N SER A 52 23.90 31.39 8.20
CA SER A 52 22.82 30.42 8.15
C SER A 52 22.63 29.76 9.51
N LEU A 53 21.40 29.82 10.04
CA LEU A 53 21.00 29.21 11.30
C LEU A 53 19.94 28.13 11.02
N SER A 54 20.14 26.93 11.58
CA SER A 54 19.16 25.85 11.52
C SER A 54 18.70 25.44 12.91
N LEU A 55 17.39 25.51 13.16
CA LEU A 55 16.73 25.16 14.41
C LEU A 55 15.87 23.92 14.21
N LEU A 56 16.02 22.90 15.05
CA LEU A 56 15.14 21.74 15.04
C LEU A 56 14.23 21.79 16.27
N VAL A 57 12.93 21.89 16.03
CA VAL A 57 11.90 21.97 17.06
C VAL A 57 11.15 20.66 17.13
N TYR A 58 11.03 20.09 18.33
CA TYR A 58 10.25 18.89 18.58
C TYR A 58 9.00 19.20 19.40
N SER A 59 7.87 18.63 19.00
CA SER A 59 6.62 18.65 19.76
C SER A 59 6.43 17.32 20.53
N LYS A 60 5.63 17.39 21.60
CA LYS A 60 5.38 16.26 22.51
C LYS A 60 4.66 15.07 21.83
N ASP A 61 3.98 15.29 20.70
CA ASP A 61 3.36 14.27 19.86
C ASP A 61 4.32 13.67 18.81
N GLY A 62 5.62 13.90 18.94
CA GLY A 62 6.66 13.26 18.13
C GLY A 62 6.90 13.90 16.76
N ARG A 63 6.30 15.07 16.48
CA ARG A 63 6.55 15.81 15.25
C ARG A 63 7.79 16.68 15.40
N SER A 64 8.53 16.85 14.31
CA SER A 64 9.66 17.77 14.26
C SER A 64 9.52 18.75 13.10
N ARG A 65 10.07 19.96 13.28
CA ARG A 65 10.15 20.97 12.21
C ARG A 65 11.55 21.56 12.20
N ASN A 66 12.17 21.57 11.02
CA ASN A 66 13.44 22.26 10.79
C ASN A 66 13.13 23.68 10.31
N LEU A 67 13.59 24.68 11.05
CA LEU A 67 13.49 26.09 10.70
C LEU A 67 14.87 26.56 10.25
N ARG A 68 14.99 27.04 9.02
CA ARG A 68 16.22 27.67 8.53
C ARG A 68 16.04 29.16 8.40
N TRP A 69 17.02 29.90 8.90
CA TRP A 69 17.16 31.32 8.67
C TRP A 69 18.47 31.59 7.94
N ASN A 70 18.41 32.49 6.96
CA ASN A 70 19.55 32.95 6.17
C ASN A 70 19.53 34.48 6.16
N GLY A 71 20.64 35.13 6.50
CA GLY A 71 20.74 36.58 6.46
C GLY A 71 22.14 37.08 6.17
N ASN A 72 22.21 38.32 5.68
CA ASN A 72 23.44 39.05 5.39
C ASN A 72 23.56 40.24 6.34
N GLY A 73 24.69 40.33 7.06
CA GLY A 73 25.01 41.49 7.89
C GLY A 73 25.83 41.16 9.13
N ALA A 74 26.75 42.07 9.47
CA ALA A 74 27.46 42.08 10.74
C ALA A 74 26.55 42.74 11.81
N THR A 75 25.76 41.93 12.52
CA THR A 75 25.01 42.39 13.70
C THR A 75 25.34 41.51 14.90
N SER A 76 25.69 42.14 16.02
CA SER A 76 26.16 41.50 17.25
C SER A 76 25.06 40.86 18.11
N SER A 77 23.81 40.81 17.64
CA SER A 77 22.69 40.13 18.29
C SER A 77 21.63 39.73 17.27
N ILE A 78 21.13 38.48 17.35
CA ILE A 78 20.02 37.97 16.55
C ILE A 78 18.90 37.59 17.52
N GLU A 79 17.79 38.33 17.51
CA GLU A 79 16.56 37.95 18.22
C GLU A 79 15.64 37.18 17.27
N CYS A 80 15.29 35.94 17.65
CA CYS A 80 14.41 35.10 16.85
C CYS A 80 13.08 34.87 17.59
N GLY A 81 12.03 35.60 17.22
CA GLY A 81 10.67 35.38 17.72
C GLY A 81 9.94 34.32 16.89
N VAL A 82 9.48 33.24 17.54
CA VAL A 82 8.64 32.22 16.89
C VAL A 82 7.17 32.60 17.06
N PHE A 83 6.57 33.15 16.02
CA PHE A 83 5.13 33.45 15.98
C PHE A 83 4.38 32.26 15.35
N LEU A 84 3.48 31.63 16.11
CA LEU A 84 2.56 30.63 15.59
C LEU A 84 1.35 31.35 14.97
N HIS A 85 1.39 31.57 13.66
CA HIS A 85 0.20 31.93 12.89
C HIS A 85 -0.48 30.66 12.36
N ASP A 86 -1.76 30.47 12.69
CA ASP A 86 -2.63 29.55 11.98
C ASP A 86 -2.91 30.13 10.58
N SER A 87 -2.24 29.57 9.57
CA SER A 87 -2.56 29.77 8.17
C SER A 87 -2.20 28.49 7.41
N PRO A 88 -3.06 28.00 6.50
CA PRO A 88 -2.89 26.69 5.89
C PRO A 88 -1.80 26.77 4.83
N LEU A 89 -0.59 26.30 5.17
CA LEU A 89 0.49 26.11 4.23
C LEU A 89 0.51 24.67 3.73
N SER A 90 0.30 24.54 2.41
CA SER A 90 0.40 23.32 1.62
C SER A 90 1.77 22.66 1.76
N THR A 91 1.79 21.41 2.21
CA THR A 91 2.95 20.52 2.16
C THR A 91 2.69 19.42 1.13
N ASN A 92 3.38 19.51 -0.01
CA ASN A 92 3.47 18.42 -0.98
C ASN A 92 4.35 17.30 -0.39
N SER A 93 3.85 16.06 -0.48
CA SER A 93 4.50 14.74 -0.25
C SER A 93 3.88 13.81 0.79
N SER A 94 2.59 13.98 1.10
CA SER A 94 1.75 12.87 1.54
C SER A 94 0.51 12.81 0.67
N SER A 95 0.08 11.59 0.32
CA SER A 95 -1.10 11.30 -0.49
C SER A 95 -2.39 11.64 0.27
N SER A 96 -2.62 12.92 0.56
CA SER A 96 -3.93 13.39 1.00
C SER A 96 -4.80 13.50 -0.24
N SER A 97 -5.63 12.48 -0.46
CA SER A 97 -6.79 12.59 -1.34
C SER A 97 -7.54 13.88 -0.98
N SER A 98 -7.95 14.66 -1.98
CA SER A 98 -8.82 15.84 -1.76
C SER A 98 -9.92 15.50 -0.76
N PRO A 99 -10.30 16.41 0.17
CA PRO A 99 -11.33 16.13 1.19
C PRO A 99 -12.62 15.52 0.63
N SER A 100 -12.99 15.83 -0.62
CA SER A 100 -14.13 15.25 -1.33
C SER A 100 -13.95 13.77 -1.71
N VAL A 101 -12.74 13.35 -2.09
CA VAL A 101 -12.41 11.95 -2.41
C VAL A 101 -12.36 11.13 -1.13
N ALA A 102 -11.76 11.68 -0.06
CA ALA A 102 -11.72 11.04 1.25
C ALA A 102 -13.13 10.83 1.83
N SER A 103 -14.00 11.84 1.74
CA SER A 103 -15.39 11.71 2.19
C SER A 103 -16.17 10.71 1.32
N THR A 104 -16.00 10.75 0.00
CA THR A 104 -16.64 9.79 -0.91
C THR A 104 -16.19 8.35 -0.65
N LEU A 105 -14.90 8.10 -0.41
CA LEU A 105 -14.38 6.80 -0.04
C LEU A 105 -14.99 6.31 1.28
N ARG A 106 -15.01 7.15 2.31
CA ARG A 106 -15.62 6.80 3.61
C ARG A 106 -17.10 6.47 3.47
N SER A 107 -17.85 7.25 2.70
CA SER A 107 -19.26 6.97 2.41
C SER A 107 -19.43 5.67 1.62
N TRP A 108 -18.57 5.42 0.62
CA TRP A 108 -18.60 4.16 -0.14
C TRP A 108 -18.32 2.96 0.75
N ILE A 109 -17.29 3.02 1.61
CA ILE A 109 -16.94 1.97 2.56
C ILE A 109 -18.11 1.74 3.50
N ALA A 110 -18.66 2.80 4.09
CA ALA A 110 -19.78 2.71 5.02
C ALA A 110 -21.01 2.06 4.37
N LEU A 111 -21.32 2.37 3.11
CA LEU A 111 -22.46 1.77 2.41
C LEU A 111 -22.19 0.30 2.05
N ASN A 112 -21.09 0.02 1.37
CA ASN A 112 -20.80 -1.31 0.83
C ASN A 112 -20.40 -2.33 1.91
N MET A 113 -19.78 -1.88 3.00
CA MET A 113 -19.47 -2.74 4.15
C MET A 113 -20.65 -2.87 5.13
N LYS A 114 -21.63 -1.95 5.11
CA LYS A 114 -22.87 -2.12 5.90
C LYS A 114 -23.81 -3.11 5.23
N GLU A 115 -23.92 -3.09 3.90
CA GLU A 115 -24.66 -4.11 3.16
C GLU A 115 -24.07 -5.51 3.37
N SER A 116 -22.75 -5.65 3.44
CA SER A 116 -22.11 -6.95 3.76
C SER A 116 -22.29 -7.38 5.22
N ASN A 117 -22.36 -6.44 6.17
CA ASN A 117 -22.57 -6.76 7.59
C ASN A 117 -24.04 -7.08 7.93
N LEU A 118 -25.01 -6.49 7.22
CA LEU A 118 -26.44 -6.79 7.38
C LEU A 118 -26.79 -8.21 6.90
N SER A 119 -25.94 -8.82 6.08
CA SER A 119 -26.11 -10.18 5.57
C SER A 119 -25.36 -11.24 6.37
N ARG A 120 -25.03 -11.04 7.65
CA ARG A 120 -24.39 -12.08 8.49
C ARG A 120 -25.17 -13.41 8.49
N GLY A 121 -26.47 -13.40 8.20
CA GLY A 121 -27.28 -14.60 7.97
C GLY A 121 -26.92 -15.43 6.72
N ASN A 122 -26.07 -14.91 5.83
CA ASN A 122 -25.64 -15.54 4.57
C ASN A 122 -24.13 -15.81 4.50
N LEU A 123 -23.40 -15.73 5.63
CA LEU A 123 -21.99 -16.12 5.66
C LEU A 123 -21.86 -17.61 5.34
N ASP A 124 -20.75 -17.97 4.69
CA ASP A 124 -20.40 -19.36 4.42
C ASP A 124 -20.29 -20.14 5.74
N GLN A 125 -21.02 -21.24 5.84
CA GLN A 125 -21.10 -22.06 7.06
C GLN A 125 -19.74 -22.59 7.51
N LEU A 126 -18.81 -22.84 6.58
CA LEU A 126 -17.44 -23.24 6.94
C LEU A 126 -16.68 -22.12 7.62
N LEU A 127 -16.90 -20.87 7.19
CA LEU A 127 -16.30 -19.70 7.82
C LEU A 127 -16.89 -19.48 9.21
N VAL A 128 -18.23 -19.55 9.34
CA VAL A 128 -18.91 -19.41 10.63
C VAL A 128 -18.37 -20.43 11.64
N ALA A 129 -18.34 -21.71 11.28
CA ALA A 129 -17.81 -22.76 12.14
C ALA A 129 -16.34 -22.52 12.53
N ALA A 130 -15.52 -22.01 11.61
CA ALA A 130 -14.11 -21.75 11.87
C ALA A 130 -13.86 -20.59 12.84
N GLU A 131 -14.71 -19.56 12.82
CA GLU A 131 -14.66 -18.45 13.78
C GLU A 131 -15.28 -18.83 15.14
N GLU A 132 -16.38 -19.61 15.15
CA GLU A 132 -17.02 -20.11 16.38
C GLU A 132 -16.14 -21.12 17.13
N GLY A 133 -15.32 -21.89 16.42
CA GLY A 133 -14.30 -22.77 17.00
C GLY A 133 -13.17 -22.04 17.75
N GLY A 134 -13.19 -20.70 17.74
CA GLY A 134 -12.25 -19.84 18.42
C GLY A 134 -10.89 -19.75 17.75
N GLU A 135 -10.22 -18.64 17.98
CA GLU A 135 -8.93 -18.33 17.36
C GLU A 135 -7.77 -19.04 18.08
N LYS A 136 -6.83 -19.60 17.31
CA LYS A 136 -5.54 -20.09 17.82
C LYS A 136 -4.46 -19.09 17.43
N MET A 137 -3.78 -18.52 18.43
CA MET A 137 -2.64 -17.62 18.21
C MET A 137 -1.33 -18.41 18.18
N ILE A 138 -0.47 -18.11 17.21
CA ILE A 138 0.92 -18.59 17.10
C ILE A 138 1.80 -17.37 16.91
N LYS A 139 2.83 -17.20 17.72
CA LYS A 139 3.75 -16.05 17.66
C LYS A 139 5.08 -16.46 17.03
N VAL A 140 5.56 -15.61 16.13
CA VAL A 140 6.85 -15.79 15.45
C VAL A 140 7.75 -14.60 15.75
N LYS A 141 8.96 -14.86 16.24
CA LYS A 141 10.01 -13.84 16.43
C LYS A 141 11.38 -14.42 16.16
N LYS A 142 12.19 -13.71 15.37
CA LYS A 142 13.55 -14.15 14.99
C LYS A 142 14.49 -14.35 16.18
N ASP A 143 14.28 -13.63 17.28
CA ASP A 143 15.08 -13.71 18.50
C ASP A 143 14.81 -14.99 19.33
N GLY A 144 13.79 -15.77 18.96
CA GLY A 144 13.41 -16.99 19.67
C GLY A 144 12.60 -16.78 20.95
N SER A 145 12.12 -15.56 21.21
CA SER A 145 11.28 -15.23 22.37
C SER A 145 9.78 -15.54 22.17
N ALA A 146 9.45 -16.30 21.13
CA ALA A 146 8.08 -16.66 20.73
C ALA A 146 7.99 -18.17 20.41
N ASP A 147 6.80 -18.63 19.98
CA ASP A 147 6.55 -20.05 19.70
C ASP A 147 7.47 -20.60 18.60
N PHE A 148 7.74 -19.79 17.56
CA PHE A 148 8.65 -20.14 16.47
C PHE A 148 9.62 -19.01 16.11
N LYS A 149 10.77 -19.40 15.54
CA LYS A 149 11.76 -18.46 14.98
C LYS A 149 11.48 -18.09 13.52
N THR A 150 10.83 -18.99 12.79
CA THR A 150 10.56 -18.87 11.36
C THR A 150 9.06 -18.90 11.10
N VAL A 151 8.63 -18.27 10.01
CA VAL A 151 7.22 -18.32 9.60
C VAL A 151 6.89 -19.69 9.01
N THR A 152 7.85 -20.33 8.36
CA THR A 152 7.72 -21.68 7.81
C THR A 152 7.38 -22.72 8.88
N ASP A 153 8.08 -22.71 10.02
CA ASP A 153 7.80 -23.65 11.11
C ASP A 153 6.41 -23.42 11.72
N ALA A 154 6.01 -22.15 11.86
CA ALA A 154 4.68 -21.79 12.33
C ALA A 154 3.58 -22.30 11.38
N VAL A 155 3.75 -22.15 10.07
CA VAL A 155 2.84 -22.70 9.06
C VAL A 155 2.81 -24.23 9.09
N ASN A 156 3.97 -24.88 9.23
CA ASN A 156 4.08 -26.34 9.29
C ASN A 156 3.43 -26.95 10.54
N SER A 157 3.34 -26.17 11.62
CA SER A 157 2.64 -26.60 12.85
C SER A 157 1.12 -26.68 12.72
N ILE A 158 0.55 -26.12 11.65
CA ILE A 158 -0.88 -26.14 11.38
C ILE A 158 -1.25 -27.51 10.78
N PRO A 159 -2.18 -28.26 11.41
CA PRO A 159 -2.56 -29.57 10.90
C PRO A 159 -3.26 -29.47 9.54
N SER A 160 -3.07 -30.50 8.73
CA SER A 160 -3.89 -30.72 7.53
C SER A 160 -5.37 -30.84 7.91
N GLY A 161 -6.26 -30.22 7.13
CA GLY A 161 -7.69 -30.20 7.44
C GLY A 161 -8.07 -29.17 8.51
N ASN A 162 -7.26 -28.13 8.72
CA ASN A 162 -7.53 -27.09 9.69
C ASN A 162 -8.92 -26.46 9.46
N ALA A 163 -9.75 -26.50 10.50
CA ALA A 163 -11.14 -26.05 10.46
C ALA A 163 -11.42 -24.87 11.39
N ARG A 164 -10.38 -24.23 11.96
CA ARG A 164 -10.49 -23.09 12.88
C ARG A 164 -9.56 -21.96 12.48
N ARG A 165 -9.88 -20.72 12.85
CA ARG A 165 -8.99 -19.58 12.61
C ARG A 165 -7.64 -19.76 13.32
N VAL A 166 -6.54 -19.80 12.56
CA VAL A 166 -5.17 -19.81 13.10
C VAL A 166 -4.49 -18.51 12.72
N VAL A 167 -4.14 -17.72 13.71
CA VAL A 167 -3.46 -16.43 13.54
C VAL A 167 -1.99 -16.61 13.84
N ILE A 168 -1.16 -16.40 12.83
CA ILE A 168 0.29 -16.29 12.96
C ILE A 168 0.63 -14.81 13.14
N TRP A 169 0.88 -14.41 14.38
CA TRP A 169 1.42 -13.10 14.71
C TRP A 169 2.93 -13.09 14.43
N ILE A 170 3.39 -12.22 13.54
CA ILE A 170 4.77 -12.17 13.08
C ILE A 170 5.39 -10.86 13.59
N GLY A 171 6.38 -10.99 14.48
CA GLY A 171 7.15 -9.87 14.97
C GLY A 171 7.96 -9.21 13.86
N GLY A 172 8.22 -7.91 13.99
CA GLY A 172 8.93 -7.16 12.96
C GLY A 172 10.35 -7.68 12.68
N GLY A 173 10.78 -7.51 11.43
CA GLY A 173 12.04 -8.01 10.92
C GLY A 173 11.92 -8.59 9.51
N GLU A 174 13.06 -8.97 8.93
CA GLU A 174 13.11 -9.66 7.63
C GLU A 174 13.20 -11.18 7.80
N PHE A 175 12.26 -11.91 7.24
CA PHE A 175 12.20 -13.36 7.22
C PHE A 175 12.57 -13.84 5.81
N TRP A 176 13.80 -14.34 5.67
CA TRP A 176 14.32 -14.82 4.39
C TRP A 176 13.87 -16.26 4.15
N GLU A 177 12.64 -16.41 3.67
CA GLU A 177 11.93 -17.69 3.61
C GLU A 177 11.07 -17.76 2.34
N LYS A 178 11.01 -18.96 1.75
CA LYS A 178 10.05 -19.29 0.69
C LYS A 178 8.93 -20.14 1.30
N ILE A 179 7.71 -19.63 1.31
CA ILE A 179 6.60 -20.20 2.09
C ILE A 179 5.49 -20.67 1.16
N THR A 180 4.88 -21.82 1.48
CA THR A 180 3.64 -22.28 0.84
C THR A 180 2.62 -22.64 1.92
N ILE A 181 1.45 -22.00 1.87
CA ILE A 181 0.28 -22.38 2.65
C ILE A 181 -0.60 -23.22 1.73
N ASP A 182 -0.46 -24.54 1.84
CA ASP A 182 -1.15 -25.47 0.95
C ASP A 182 -2.66 -25.53 1.21
N ARG A 183 -3.38 -26.13 0.26
CA ARG A 183 -4.85 -26.19 0.19
C ARG A 183 -5.50 -26.80 1.43
N THR A 184 -4.77 -27.62 2.20
CA THR A 184 -5.30 -28.29 3.39
C THR A 184 -5.32 -27.41 4.64
N LYS A 185 -4.64 -26.26 4.61
CA LYS A 185 -4.50 -25.35 5.76
C LYS A 185 -5.39 -24.11 5.61
N LYS A 186 -6.72 -24.28 5.62
CA LYS A 186 -7.68 -23.16 5.53
C LYS A 186 -7.64 -22.25 6.74
N PHE A 187 -8.21 -21.04 6.62
CA PHE A 187 -8.42 -20.10 7.74
C PHE A 187 -7.13 -19.62 8.44
N VAL A 188 -6.04 -19.48 7.69
CA VAL A 188 -4.78 -18.94 8.21
C VAL A 188 -4.76 -17.43 8.09
N THR A 189 -4.37 -16.74 9.15
CA THR A 189 -4.17 -15.29 9.17
C THR A 189 -2.71 -14.98 9.46
N PHE A 190 -2.04 -14.18 8.62
CA PHE A 190 -0.78 -13.54 8.95
C PHE A 190 -1.06 -12.14 9.51
N TYR A 191 -0.48 -11.82 10.66
CA TYR A 191 -0.72 -10.55 11.34
C TYR A 191 0.60 -9.92 11.79
N GLY A 192 0.85 -8.69 11.37
CA GLY A 192 2.01 -7.90 11.79
C GLY A 192 1.62 -6.60 12.49
N ASP A 193 2.61 -5.97 13.11
CA ASP A 193 2.50 -4.61 13.64
C ASP A 193 2.64 -3.59 12.48
N PRO A 194 1.70 -2.65 12.25
CA PRO A 194 1.83 -1.67 11.18
C PRO A 194 3.04 -0.73 11.35
N TYR A 195 3.52 -0.51 12.58
CA TYR A 195 4.67 0.34 12.88
C TYR A 195 6.00 -0.43 12.85
N ASN A 196 5.94 -1.76 12.83
CA ASN A 196 7.09 -2.65 12.72
C ASN A 196 6.76 -3.82 11.80
N MET A 197 6.35 -3.49 10.57
CA MET A 197 5.80 -4.42 9.59
C MET A 197 6.82 -5.53 9.24
N PRO A 198 6.52 -6.81 9.48
CA PRO A 198 7.38 -7.92 9.08
C PRO A 198 7.48 -8.00 7.55
N ARG A 199 8.67 -8.35 7.06
CA ARG A 199 8.97 -8.53 5.64
C ARG A 199 9.34 -9.98 5.38
N ILE A 200 8.55 -10.68 4.57
CA ILE A 200 8.88 -12.02 4.09
C ILE A 200 9.56 -11.85 2.74
N VAL A 201 10.82 -12.27 2.64
CA VAL A 201 11.73 -11.95 1.54
C VAL A 201 12.29 -13.24 0.94
N TYR A 202 12.31 -13.31 -0.39
CA TYR A 202 13.04 -14.31 -1.15
C TYR A 202 13.43 -13.72 -2.51
N ASN A 203 14.19 -14.44 -3.34
CA ASN A 203 14.70 -13.93 -4.61
C ASN A 203 14.55 -14.92 -5.77
N GLY A 204 13.59 -15.84 -5.68
CA GLY A 204 13.34 -16.85 -6.71
C GLY A 204 12.91 -16.20 -8.04
N THR A 205 13.42 -16.74 -9.15
CA THR A 205 13.08 -16.28 -10.51
C THR A 205 12.41 -17.38 -11.32
N ALA A 206 11.82 -17.02 -12.46
CA ALA A 206 11.26 -18.00 -13.38
C ALA A 206 12.31 -18.87 -14.06
N ALA A 207 13.57 -18.44 -14.13
CA ALA A 207 14.65 -19.29 -14.61
C ALA A 207 14.86 -20.51 -13.68
N ASP A 208 14.68 -20.32 -12.37
CA ASP A 208 14.90 -21.36 -11.37
C ASP A 208 13.65 -22.19 -11.11
N TYR A 209 12.47 -21.56 -11.11
CA TYR A 209 11.22 -22.18 -10.64
C TYR A 209 10.09 -22.20 -11.68
N GLY A 210 10.23 -21.48 -12.79
CA GLY A 210 9.09 -20.99 -13.57
C GLY A 210 8.35 -19.85 -12.83
N THR A 211 7.62 -19.02 -13.58
CA THR A 211 7.00 -17.79 -13.05
C THR A 211 6.18 -18.04 -11.79
N VAL A 212 5.26 -19.00 -11.84
CA VAL A 212 4.28 -19.23 -10.78
C VAL A 212 4.95 -19.76 -9.50
N ASN A 213 5.94 -20.64 -9.60
CA ASN A 213 6.61 -21.21 -8.43
C ASN A 213 7.74 -20.32 -7.90
N SER A 214 8.12 -19.25 -8.61
CA SER A 214 9.10 -18.25 -8.15
C SER A 214 8.63 -17.45 -6.91
N ALA A 215 7.34 -17.57 -6.55
CA ALA A 215 6.71 -16.86 -5.45
C ALA A 215 7.47 -16.98 -4.12
N THR A 216 7.78 -15.84 -3.49
CA THR A 216 8.26 -15.77 -2.10
C THR A 216 7.24 -16.41 -1.15
N VAL A 217 5.96 -16.03 -1.28
CA VAL A 217 4.85 -16.66 -0.56
C VAL A 217 3.80 -17.14 -1.56
N ALA A 218 3.41 -18.40 -1.46
CA ALA A 218 2.29 -18.97 -2.21
C ALA A 218 1.16 -19.39 -1.26
N VAL A 219 -0.03 -18.85 -1.47
CA VAL A 219 -1.25 -19.22 -0.74
C VAL A 219 -2.15 -20.01 -1.67
N GLU A 220 -2.35 -21.29 -1.35
CA GLU A 220 -3.30 -22.16 -2.04
C GLU A 220 -4.54 -22.47 -1.19
N SER A 221 -4.53 -22.09 0.09
CA SER A 221 -5.61 -22.29 1.06
C SER A 221 -6.71 -21.25 0.94
N ASP A 222 -7.96 -21.69 1.13
CA ASP A 222 -9.11 -20.78 1.21
C ASP A 222 -9.09 -19.96 2.52
N TYR A 223 -9.74 -18.78 2.50
CA TYR A 223 -9.95 -17.92 3.68
C TYR A 223 -8.68 -17.37 4.33
N PHE A 224 -7.61 -17.26 3.55
CA PHE A 224 -6.38 -16.65 3.99
C PHE A 224 -6.56 -15.15 4.24
N VAL A 225 -6.00 -14.64 5.33
CA VAL A 225 -5.98 -13.20 5.62
C VAL A 225 -4.54 -12.75 5.89
N ALA A 226 -4.15 -11.58 5.38
CA ALA A 226 -2.94 -10.91 5.82
C ALA A 226 -3.22 -9.47 6.25
N VAL A 227 -2.64 -9.07 7.37
CA VAL A 227 -2.77 -7.72 7.93
C VAL A 227 -1.38 -7.21 8.29
N ASN A 228 -0.99 -6.07 7.73
CA ASN A 228 0.30 -5.42 8.00
C ASN A 228 1.50 -6.35 7.74
N VAL A 229 1.59 -6.95 6.56
CA VAL A 229 2.74 -7.78 6.16
C VAL A 229 3.26 -7.33 4.81
N ALA A 230 4.58 -7.33 4.65
CA ALA A 230 5.24 -7.08 3.38
C ALA A 230 5.75 -8.38 2.76
N PHE A 231 5.31 -8.66 1.55
CA PHE A 231 5.78 -9.77 0.72
C PHE A 231 6.74 -9.21 -0.34
N VAL A 232 7.97 -9.73 -0.37
CA VAL A 232 9.05 -9.17 -1.17
C VAL A 232 9.71 -10.24 -2.02
N ASN A 233 9.80 -10.01 -3.32
CA ASN A 233 10.78 -10.69 -4.16
C ASN A 233 11.91 -9.72 -4.47
N SER A 234 13.12 -10.04 -3.99
CA SER A 234 14.31 -9.22 -4.11
C SER A 234 15.19 -9.58 -5.31
N ALA A 235 14.68 -10.36 -6.27
CA ALA A 235 15.37 -10.60 -7.53
C ALA A 235 15.68 -9.26 -8.24
N PRO A 236 16.82 -9.16 -8.95
CA PRO A 236 17.22 -7.91 -9.58
C PRO A 236 16.31 -7.55 -10.76
N ILE A 237 16.05 -6.25 -10.92
CA ILE A 237 15.21 -5.70 -11.99
C ILE A 237 15.58 -6.30 -13.37
N PRO A 238 14.60 -6.78 -14.16
CA PRO A 238 14.88 -7.30 -15.49
C PRO A 238 15.64 -6.30 -16.36
N ASP A 239 16.72 -6.76 -16.99
CA ASP A 239 17.60 -5.96 -17.85
C ASP A 239 17.28 -6.13 -19.35
N GLY A 240 16.28 -6.97 -19.67
CA GLY A 240 15.90 -7.34 -21.04
C GLY A 240 16.85 -8.33 -21.72
N ARG A 241 17.85 -8.86 -21.00
CA ARG A 241 18.82 -9.83 -21.51
C ARG A 241 18.66 -11.20 -20.84
N ARG A 242 18.36 -11.21 -19.53
CA ARG A 242 18.16 -12.44 -18.77
C ARG A 242 16.83 -13.11 -19.14
N CYS A 243 16.91 -14.37 -19.59
CA CYS A 243 15.73 -15.23 -19.71
C CYS A 243 15.19 -15.56 -18.31
N GLY A 244 13.86 -15.68 -18.17
CA GLY A 244 13.25 -16.10 -16.90
C GLY A 244 13.34 -15.06 -15.77
N ALA A 245 13.41 -13.76 -16.09
CA ALA A 245 13.57 -12.69 -15.10
C ALA A 245 12.29 -12.37 -14.30
N GLN A 246 11.15 -13.02 -14.58
CA GLN A 246 9.93 -12.90 -13.79
C GLN A 246 10.18 -13.36 -12.36
N ALA A 247 9.65 -12.64 -11.37
CA ALA A 247 9.96 -12.89 -9.97
C ALA A 247 8.79 -12.49 -9.06
N VAL A 248 8.00 -13.50 -8.66
CA VAL A 248 6.75 -13.31 -7.93
C VAL A 248 7.02 -13.07 -6.43
N ALA A 249 6.44 -12.03 -5.84
CA ALA A 249 6.46 -11.80 -4.40
C ALA A 249 5.34 -12.56 -3.69
N MET A 250 4.15 -12.56 -4.28
CA MET A 250 2.99 -13.26 -3.74
C MET A 250 2.21 -13.98 -4.84
N ARG A 251 1.87 -15.24 -4.62
CA ARG A 251 0.89 -15.99 -5.42
C ARG A 251 -0.32 -16.34 -4.57
N ILE A 252 -1.52 -16.13 -5.11
CA ILE A 252 -2.78 -16.42 -4.43
C ILE A 252 -3.67 -17.25 -5.35
N SER A 253 -3.92 -18.51 -4.98
CA SER A 253 -4.75 -19.45 -5.74
C SER A 253 -5.84 -20.14 -4.92
N GLY A 254 -5.89 -19.87 -3.60
CA GLY A 254 -6.98 -20.26 -2.71
C GLY A 254 -8.09 -19.21 -2.73
N ASP A 255 -9.35 -19.62 -2.59
CA ASP A 255 -10.49 -18.72 -2.72
C ASP A 255 -10.71 -17.89 -1.44
N LYS A 256 -11.33 -16.72 -1.56
CA LYS A 256 -11.76 -15.88 -0.41
C LYS A 256 -10.59 -15.36 0.43
N ALA A 257 -9.55 -14.85 -0.21
CA ALA A 257 -8.38 -14.27 0.48
C ALA A 257 -8.51 -12.74 0.66
N ALA A 258 -8.09 -12.22 1.80
CA ALA A 258 -8.16 -10.78 2.11
C ALA A 258 -6.82 -10.21 2.60
N PHE A 259 -6.48 -9.01 2.13
CA PHE A 259 -5.22 -8.33 2.46
C PHE A 259 -5.50 -6.90 2.91
N TYR A 260 -5.00 -6.54 4.09
CA TYR A 260 -5.21 -5.23 4.70
C TYR A 260 -3.87 -4.58 5.03
N ASN A 261 -3.63 -3.37 4.52
CA ASN A 261 -2.39 -2.63 4.76
C ASN A 261 -1.12 -3.47 4.49
N CYS A 262 -1.17 -4.29 3.44
CA CYS A 262 -0.06 -5.15 3.03
C CYS A 262 0.78 -4.48 1.94
N ARG A 263 2.04 -4.91 1.82
CA ARG A 263 2.95 -4.44 0.78
C ARG A 263 3.40 -5.60 -0.10
N PHE A 264 3.34 -5.43 -1.41
CA PHE A 264 3.81 -6.39 -2.40
C PHE A 264 4.92 -5.71 -3.21
N ILE A 265 6.14 -6.20 -3.08
CA ILE A 265 7.32 -5.52 -3.60
C ILE A 265 8.09 -6.46 -4.51
N GLY A 266 8.26 -6.04 -5.77
CA GLY A 266 9.01 -6.76 -6.77
C GLY A 266 9.23 -5.91 -8.01
N TYR A 267 9.50 -6.56 -9.15
CA TYR A 267 9.66 -5.93 -10.45
C TYR A 267 8.69 -6.50 -11.47
N GLN A 268 9.08 -7.52 -12.23
CA GLN A 268 8.19 -8.17 -13.19
C GLN A 268 7.42 -9.29 -12.47
N ASP A 269 6.10 -9.32 -12.69
CA ASP A 269 5.19 -10.33 -12.14
C ASP A 269 5.08 -10.32 -10.59
N THR A 270 5.13 -9.15 -9.95
CA THR A 270 5.15 -9.02 -8.47
C THR A 270 4.01 -9.78 -7.76
N LEU A 271 2.75 -9.59 -8.20
CA LEU A 271 1.56 -10.19 -7.59
C LEU A 271 0.87 -11.11 -8.61
N CYS A 272 0.97 -12.41 -8.36
CA CYS A 272 0.22 -13.44 -9.08
C CYS A 272 -1.13 -13.67 -8.38
N ASP A 273 -2.12 -12.88 -8.77
CA ASP A 273 -3.53 -13.02 -8.42
C ASP A 273 -4.17 -14.13 -9.30
N ASP A 274 -3.75 -15.37 -9.03
CA ASP A 274 -3.86 -16.54 -9.91
C ASP A 274 -5.32 -16.92 -10.18
N LYS A 275 -6.08 -17.24 -9.13
CA LYS A 275 -7.50 -17.62 -9.22
C LYS A 275 -8.20 -17.50 -7.87
N GLY A 276 -9.52 -17.35 -7.88
CA GLY A 276 -10.33 -17.19 -6.67
C GLY A 276 -10.83 -15.77 -6.49
N ARG A 277 -11.59 -15.53 -5.43
CA ARG A 277 -12.13 -14.23 -5.05
C ARG A 277 -11.24 -13.57 -4.02
N HIS A 278 -10.71 -12.39 -4.31
CA HIS A 278 -9.78 -11.72 -3.42
C HIS A 278 -10.16 -10.27 -3.15
N PHE A 279 -9.77 -9.78 -1.98
CA PHE A 279 -9.99 -8.41 -1.55
C PHE A 279 -8.68 -7.82 -1.03
N PHE A 280 -8.33 -6.64 -1.54
CA PHE A 280 -7.14 -5.89 -1.13
C PHE A 280 -7.58 -4.51 -0.68
N GLN A 281 -7.25 -4.12 0.54
CA GLN A 281 -7.58 -2.81 1.07
C GLN A 281 -6.35 -2.13 1.65
N ASP A 282 -6.19 -0.84 1.33
CA ASP A 282 -5.12 0.01 1.88
C ASP A 282 -3.72 -0.55 1.58
N CYS A 283 -3.57 -1.31 0.49
CA CYS A 283 -2.33 -1.99 0.15
C CYS A 283 -1.39 -1.11 -0.69
N TYR A 284 -0.14 -1.55 -0.80
CA TYR A 284 0.85 -0.98 -1.71
C TYR A 284 1.44 -2.09 -2.59
N ILE A 285 1.41 -1.90 -3.91
CA ILE A 285 1.92 -2.87 -4.88
C ILE A 285 2.93 -2.16 -5.78
N GLN A 286 4.18 -2.65 -5.82
CA GLN A 286 5.25 -2.11 -6.65
C GLN A 286 5.64 -3.10 -7.76
N GLY A 287 5.89 -2.58 -8.96
CA GLY A 287 6.56 -3.36 -9.99
C GLY A 287 6.83 -2.61 -11.29
N THR A 288 7.01 -3.36 -12.37
CA THR A 288 7.39 -2.87 -13.70
C THR A 288 6.43 -3.39 -14.78
N VAL A 289 6.64 -4.61 -15.26
CA VAL A 289 5.81 -5.29 -16.26
C VAL A 289 4.92 -6.29 -15.54
N ASP A 290 3.64 -6.28 -15.89
CA ASP A 290 2.62 -7.23 -15.46
C ASP A 290 2.58 -7.45 -13.94
N PHE A 291 2.84 -6.40 -13.16
CA PHE A 291 3.10 -6.58 -11.74
C PHE A 291 1.86 -6.94 -10.92
N ILE A 292 0.67 -6.94 -11.53
CA ILE A 292 -0.55 -7.60 -11.08
C ILE A 292 -1.08 -8.47 -12.23
N PHE A 293 -0.99 -9.79 -12.12
CA PHE A 293 -1.38 -10.70 -13.20
C PHE A 293 -2.09 -11.95 -12.67
N GLY A 294 -2.80 -12.65 -13.56
CA GLY A 294 -3.56 -13.86 -13.22
C GLY A 294 -5.04 -13.78 -13.59
N ASN A 295 -5.83 -14.74 -13.12
CA ASN A 295 -7.23 -14.92 -13.45
C ASN A 295 -8.17 -14.79 -12.23
N GLY A 296 -7.73 -14.11 -11.16
CA GLY A 296 -8.57 -13.81 -10.00
C GLY A 296 -9.81 -12.98 -10.32
N LYS A 297 -10.80 -13.05 -9.43
CA LYS A 297 -11.96 -12.14 -9.35
C LYS A 297 -11.75 -11.23 -8.14
N SER A 298 -11.14 -10.08 -8.36
CA SER A 298 -10.52 -9.34 -7.25
C SER A 298 -10.92 -7.88 -7.23
N LEU A 299 -11.16 -7.37 -6.02
CA LEU A 299 -11.43 -5.96 -5.76
C LEU A 299 -10.27 -5.37 -4.94
N TYR A 300 -9.64 -4.35 -5.53
CA TYR A 300 -8.58 -3.56 -4.93
C TYR A 300 -9.18 -2.21 -4.52
N LEU A 301 -9.17 -1.92 -3.22
CA LEU A 301 -9.76 -0.74 -2.62
C LEU A 301 -8.67 0.13 -2.00
N ASN A 302 -8.67 1.42 -2.32
CA ASN A 302 -7.74 2.41 -1.74
C ASN A 302 -6.27 1.93 -1.75
N THR A 303 -5.90 1.23 -2.83
CA THR A 303 -4.58 0.61 -2.97
C THR A 303 -3.70 1.48 -3.84
N THR A 304 -2.42 1.57 -3.50
CA THR A 304 -1.42 2.28 -4.31
C THR A 304 -0.71 1.30 -5.22
N MET A 305 -0.79 1.54 -6.54
CA MET A 305 0.04 0.88 -7.54
C MET A 305 1.21 1.79 -7.90
N TYR A 306 2.44 1.35 -7.60
CA TYR A 306 3.67 2.13 -7.77
C TYR A 306 4.56 1.53 -8.86
N SER A 307 4.60 2.17 -10.04
CA SER A 307 5.45 1.70 -11.14
C SER A 307 6.87 2.24 -11.03
N VAL A 308 7.85 1.33 -11.04
CA VAL A 308 9.28 1.66 -11.16
C VAL A 308 9.81 1.45 -12.59
N ALA A 309 8.92 1.29 -13.57
CA ALA A 309 9.29 1.15 -14.97
C ALA A 309 9.81 2.48 -15.55
N LYS A 310 10.97 2.43 -16.22
CA LYS A 310 11.58 3.62 -16.86
C LYS A 310 11.32 3.73 -18.37
N LYS A 311 10.94 2.63 -19.01
CA LYS A 311 10.75 2.55 -20.48
C LYS A 311 9.40 1.97 -20.84
N PHE A 312 9.12 0.78 -20.32
CA PHE A 312 7.89 0.07 -20.55
C PHE A 312 7.45 -0.59 -19.25
N GLY A 313 6.20 -0.37 -18.87
CA GLY A 313 5.57 -1.03 -17.75
C GLY A 313 4.10 -1.34 -18.07
N ALA A 314 3.54 -2.30 -17.35
CA ALA A 314 2.13 -2.62 -17.39
C ALA A 314 1.68 -2.95 -15.97
N ILE A 315 0.63 -2.29 -15.49
CA ILE A 315 0.10 -2.55 -14.15
C ILE A 315 -0.57 -3.91 -14.12
N THR A 316 -1.38 -4.21 -15.14
CA THR A 316 -2.18 -5.43 -15.18
C THR A 316 -1.92 -6.31 -16.39
N ALA A 317 -1.94 -7.62 -16.18
CA ALA A 317 -1.98 -8.65 -17.21
C ALA A 317 -3.02 -9.70 -16.80
N GLN A 318 -4.30 -9.37 -16.98
CA GLN A 318 -5.41 -10.23 -16.55
C GLN A 318 -5.62 -11.38 -17.56
N ALA A 319 -5.91 -12.58 -17.08
CA ALA A 319 -5.81 -13.82 -17.83
C ALA A 319 -7.16 -14.47 -18.19
N ARG A 320 -8.25 -13.70 -18.19
CA ARG A 320 -9.57 -14.21 -18.57
C ARG A 320 -9.59 -14.61 -20.04
N GLU A 321 -10.12 -15.79 -20.33
CA GLU A 321 -10.04 -16.39 -21.67
C GLU A 321 -11.43 -16.64 -22.28
N LYS A 322 -12.42 -17.05 -21.48
CA LYS A 322 -13.76 -17.40 -21.97
C LYS A 322 -14.82 -16.36 -21.64
N VAL A 323 -15.86 -16.27 -22.46
CA VAL A 323 -17.00 -15.36 -22.24
C VAL A 323 -17.71 -15.64 -20.91
N ASN A 324 -17.81 -16.91 -20.53
CA ASN A 324 -18.52 -17.33 -19.31
C ASN A 324 -17.64 -17.31 -18.06
N ASP A 325 -16.34 -16.99 -18.19
CA ASP A 325 -15.49 -16.77 -17.02
C ASP A 325 -15.93 -15.49 -16.32
N ASP A 326 -16.14 -15.57 -15.01
CA ASP A 326 -16.54 -14.43 -14.19
C ASP A 326 -15.35 -13.78 -13.44
N SER A 327 -14.13 -14.03 -13.89
CA SER A 327 -12.92 -13.40 -13.37
C SER A 327 -12.73 -11.95 -13.84
N GLY A 328 -11.82 -11.22 -13.21
CA GLY A 328 -11.48 -9.86 -13.58
C GLY A 328 -11.01 -9.03 -12.38
N PHE A 329 -10.24 -7.99 -12.65
CA PHE A 329 -9.71 -7.09 -11.63
C PHE A 329 -10.48 -5.76 -11.63
N THR A 330 -10.91 -5.31 -10.46
CA THR A 330 -11.50 -3.98 -10.28
C THR A 330 -10.72 -3.18 -9.24
N PHE A 331 -10.37 -1.94 -9.58
CA PHE A 331 -9.59 -1.02 -8.76
C PHE A 331 -10.43 0.19 -8.43
N VAL A 332 -10.78 0.36 -7.16
CA VAL A 332 -11.74 1.37 -6.69
C VAL A 332 -11.03 2.32 -5.74
N PHE A 333 -11.12 3.64 -5.99
CA PHE A 333 -10.45 4.68 -5.20
C PHE A 333 -8.93 4.48 -5.06
N CYS A 334 -8.30 3.82 -6.04
CA CYS A 334 -6.88 3.53 -5.99
C CYS A 334 -6.03 4.75 -6.40
N ASN A 335 -4.73 4.64 -6.20
CA ASN A 335 -3.76 5.64 -6.59
C ASN A 335 -2.67 5.01 -7.46
N ILE A 336 -2.49 5.52 -8.67
CA ILE A 336 -1.43 5.10 -9.59
C ILE A 336 -0.37 6.19 -9.66
N THR A 337 0.86 5.84 -9.28
CA THR A 337 2.01 6.74 -9.32
C THR A 337 3.31 5.96 -9.56
N GLY A 338 4.44 6.63 -9.68
CA GLY A 338 5.70 5.98 -9.99
C GLY A 338 6.78 6.96 -10.41
N ILE A 339 7.88 6.41 -10.96
CA ILE A 339 9.06 7.20 -11.35
C ILE A 339 9.11 7.56 -12.84
N GLY A 340 8.29 6.91 -13.67
CA GLY A 340 8.28 7.11 -15.12
C GLY A 340 7.44 8.33 -15.55
N ASN A 341 7.46 8.65 -16.84
CA ASN A 341 6.55 9.63 -17.44
C ASN A 341 6.07 9.08 -18.77
N ASN A 342 4.76 8.81 -18.91
CA ASN A 342 4.18 8.21 -20.10
C ASN A 342 4.79 6.83 -20.47
N THR A 343 5.16 6.01 -19.47
CA THR A 343 5.90 4.74 -19.66
C THR A 343 5.10 3.50 -19.32
N THR A 344 3.98 3.64 -18.60
CA THR A 344 3.26 2.52 -17.98
C THR A 344 1.84 2.43 -18.53
N TYR A 345 1.46 1.25 -19.04
CA TYR A 345 0.08 0.95 -19.40
C TYR A 345 -0.72 0.54 -18.16
N LEU A 346 -2.02 0.88 -18.13
CA LEU A 346 -2.99 0.37 -17.16
C LEU A 346 -3.11 -1.15 -17.23
N GLY A 347 -2.98 -1.71 -18.42
CA GLY A 347 -2.89 -3.15 -18.62
C GLY A 347 -2.58 -3.54 -20.04
N ARG A 348 -2.16 -4.81 -20.20
CA ARG A 348 -2.04 -5.46 -21.50
C ARG A 348 -2.81 -6.78 -21.56
N ALA A 349 -3.25 -7.13 -22.76
CA ALA A 349 -4.09 -8.31 -22.97
C ALA A 349 -3.25 -9.59 -22.96
N TRP A 350 -3.01 -10.18 -21.79
CA TRP A 350 -2.28 -11.45 -21.69
C TRP A 350 -3.05 -12.61 -22.35
N LYS A 351 -4.37 -12.62 -22.19
CA LYS A 351 -5.29 -13.61 -22.78
C LYS A 351 -6.31 -12.95 -23.69
N GLU A 352 -7.23 -13.74 -24.26
CA GLU A 352 -8.19 -13.28 -25.28
C GLU A 352 -9.22 -12.29 -24.72
N ARG A 353 -9.68 -12.47 -23.46
CA ARG A 353 -10.84 -11.73 -22.92
C ARG A 353 -10.59 -11.07 -21.57
N PRO A 354 -9.43 -10.41 -21.37
CA PRO A 354 -9.07 -9.81 -20.10
C PRO A 354 -10.13 -8.81 -19.65
N ARG A 355 -10.42 -8.79 -18.35
CA ARG A 355 -11.38 -7.86 -17.76
C ARG A 355 -10.73 -7.07 -16.63
N VAL A 356 -10.55 -5.76 -16.86
CA VAL A 356 -9.94 -4.85 -15.90
C VAL A 356 -10.73 -3.54 -15.87
N VAL A 357 -11.06 -3.07 -14.66
CA VAL A 357 -11.77 -1.80 -14.45
C VAL A 357 -11.03 -0.94 -13.45
N PHE A 358 -10.74 0.31 -13.81
CA PHE A 358 -10.30 1.35 -12.89
C PHE A 358 -11.45 2.33 -12.65
N ALA A 359 -11.86 2.47 -11.39
CA ALA A 359 -12.98 3.31 -10.99
C ALA A 359 -12.55 4.29 -9.90
N ARG A 360 -12.81 5.58 -10.11
CA ARG A 360 -12.45 6.67 -9.18
C ARG A 360 -10.99 6.64 -8.76
N THR A 361 -10.13 6.16 -9.66
CA THR A 361 -8.70 5.98 -9.41
C THR A 361 -7.94 7.21 -9.87
N TYR A 362 -7.00 7.69 -9.05
CA TYR A 362 -6.06 8.73 -9.45
C TYR A 362 -4.96 8.13 -10.32
N MET A 363 -4.67 8.78 -11.45
CA MET A 363 -3.65 8.39 -12.42
C MET A 363 -2.61 9.51 -12.54
N GLY A 364 -1.40 9.25 -12.04
CA GLY A 364 -0.26 10.14 -12.21
C GLY A 364 0.26 10.17 -13.65
N THR A 365 1.27 11.03 -13.90
CA THR A 365 1.88 11.24 -15.22
C THR A 365 2.57 10.00 -15.81
N ILE A 366 2.72 8.94 -15.03
CA ILE A 366 3.36 7.69 -15.47
C ILE A 366 2.56 6.96 -16.55
N ILE A 367 1.24 7.19 -16.60
CA ILE A 367 0.33 6.48 -17.49
C ILE A 367 0.58 6.88 -18.94
N ASN A 368 0.76 5.87 -19.79
CA ASN A 368 0.86 6.07 -21.23
C ASN A 368 -0.46 6.64 -21.77
N GLY A 369 -0.41 7.60 -22.70
CA GLY A 369 -1.59 8.22 -23.32
C GLY A 369 -2.58 7.21 -23.93
N GLU A 370 -2.07 6.15 -24.57
CA GLU A 370 -2.87 5.04 -25.10
C GLU A 370 -3.64 4.29 -24.00
N GLY A 371 -3.12 4.31 -22.78
CA GLY A 371 -3.69 3.71 -21.57
C GLY A 371 -3.59 2.19 -21.53
N TRP A 372 -3.97 1.50 -22.60
CA TRP A 372 -4.09 0.04 -22.67
C TRP A 372 -3.38 -0.52 -23.89
N SER A 373 -2.95 -1.77 -23.80
CA SER A 373 -2.33 -2.49 -24.91
C SER A 373 -3.07 -3.79 -25.21
N ASN A 374 -3.28 -4.09 -26.49
CA ASN A 374 -3.76 -5.40 -26.95
C ASN A 374 -2.64 -6.44 -27.07
N ASP A 375 -1.43 -6.11 -26.60
CA ASP A 375 -0.24 -6.95 -26.67
C ASP A 375 0.13 -7.43 -28.09
N ARG A 376 -0.13 -6.57 -29.09
CA ARG A 376 0.08 -6.86 -30.53
C ARG A 376 -0.86 -7.93 -31.08
N HIS A 377 -2.05 -8.06 -30.49
CA HIS A 377 -3.14 -8.91 -30.97
C HIS A 377 -4.39 -8.07 -31.29
N PRO A 378 -4.49 -7.47 -32.49
CA PRO A 378 -5.61 -6.61 -32.87
C PRO A 378 -6.97 -7.29 -32.86
N ASP A 379 -7.01 -8.63 -32.97
CA ASP A 379 -8.21 -9.43 -32.82
C ASP A 379 -8.85 -9.29 -31.42
N ARG A 380 -8.03 -9.03 -30.39
CA ARG A 380 -8.47 -8.87 -28.99
C ARG A 380 -9.19 -7.56 -28.73
N ASP A 381 -9.06 -6.56 -29.60
CA ASP A 381 -9.74 -5.27 -29.47
C ASP A 381 -11.27 -5.44 -29.34
N ARG A 382 -11.83 -6.52 -29.91
CA ARG A 382 -13.26 -6.85 -29.86
C ARG A 382 -13.69 -7.59 -28.60
N THR A 383 -12.75 -8.09 -27.81
CA THR A 383 -13.01 -9.07 -26.76
C THR A 383 -12.50 -8.63 -25.38
N VAL A 384 -11.52 -7.73 -25.33
CA VAL A 384 -11.07 -7.11 -24.07
C VAL A 384 -12.17 -6.28 -23.43
N TYR A 385 -12.21 -6.27 -22.10
CA TYR A 385 -13.03 -5.37 -21.32
C TYR A 385 -12.13 -4.50 -20.45
N TYR A 386 -11.76 -3.33 -20.98
CA TYR A 386 -10.93 -2.35 -20.29
C TYR A 386 -11.72 -1.09 -20.00
N GLY A 387 -12.10 -0.93 -18.73
CA GLY A 387 -12.99 0.13 -18.27
C GLY A 387 -12.28 1.19 -17.43
N GLU A 388 -12.58 2.45 -17.69
CA GLU A 388 -12.23 3.59 -16.85
C GLU A 388 -13.51 4.32 -16.43
N TYR A 389 -13.65 4.62 -15.14
CA TYR A 389 -14.84 5.30 -14.61
C TYR A 389 -14.45 6.41 -13.64
N LYS A 390 -14.77 7.66 -13.99
CA LYS A 390 -14.50 8.85 -13.15
C LYS A 390 -13.07 8.86 -12.56
N CYS A 391 -12.09 8.40 -13.33
CA CYS A 391 -10.67 8.51 -13.00
C CYS A 391 -10.23 9.97 -13.06
N SER A 392 -9.17 10.30 -12.34
CA SER A 392 -8.68 11.68 -12.22
C SER A 392 -7.15 11.74 -12.26
N GLY A 393 -6.58 12.94 -12.31
CA GLY A 393 -5.14 13.15 -12.39
C GLY A 393 -4.62 13.25 -13.83
N PRO A 394 -3.36 13.66 -14.01
CA PRO A 394 -2.81 13.98 -15.33
C PRO A 394 -2.74 12.77 -16.29
N GLY A 395 -2.66 11.54 -15.76
CA GLY A 395 -2.66 10.32 -16.56
C GLY A 395 -4.05 9.83 -16.98
N SER A 396 -5.13 10.47 -16.51
CA SER A 396 -6.52 10.05 -16.77
C SER A 396 -7.13 10.63 -18.05
N VAL A 397 -6.37 11.42 -18.81
CA VAL A 397 -6.85 12.06 -20.04
C VAL A 397 -7.23 11.00 -21.07
N SER A 398 -8.52 10.94 -21.44
CA SER A 398 -9.07 9.88 -22.27
C SER A 398 -8.95 10.11 -23.79
N SER A 399 -8.62 11.32 -24.23
CA SER A 399 -8.63 11.68 -25.67
C SER A 399 -7.60 10.92 -26.51
N ALA A 400 -6.52 10.42 -25.91
CA ALA A 400 -5.48 9.64 -26.57
C ALA A 400 -5.62 8.13 -26.36
N ARG A 401 -6.67 7.67 -25.67
CA ARG A 401 -6.88 6.25 -25.40
C ARG A 401 -7.08 5.46 -26.68
N VAL A 402 -6.61 4.21 -26.67
CA VAL A 402 -6.96 3.23 -27.69
C VAL A 402 -8.47 3.10 -27.83
N LYS A 403 -8.94 2.86 -29.07
CA LYS A 403 -10.39 2.87 -29.40
C LYS A 403 -11.20 1.78 -28.67
N PHE A 404 -10.57 0.70 -28.24
CA PHE A 404 -11.22 -0.38 -27.49
C PHE A 404 -11.28 -0.14 -25.98
N ALA A 405 -10.70 0.96 -25.48
CA ALA A 405 -10.91 1.38 -24.09
C ALA A 405 -12.35 1.88 -23.90
N ARG A 406 -12.94 1.60 -22.74
CA ARG A 406 -14.32 1.95 -22.41
C ARG A 406 -14.34 2.99 -21.31
N ILE A 407 -14.97 4.14 -21.58
CA ILE A 407 -15.36 5.08 -20.53
C ILE A 407 -16.75 4.66 -20.06
N LEU A 408 -16.84 4.17 -18.82
CA LEU A 408 -18.05 3.54 -18.32
C LEU A 408 -19.10 4.56 -17.86
N SER A 409 -20.38 4.21 -17.98
CA SER A 409 -21.47 4.94 -17.33
C SER A 409 -21.55 4.65 -15.82
N ASP A 410 -22.40 5.39 -15.10
CA ASP A 410 -22.66 5.15 -13.68
C ASP A 410 -23.27 3.75 -13.45
N GLU A 411 -24.16 3.29 -14.34
CA GLU A 411 -24.80 1.97 -14.30
C GLU A 411 -23.81 0.84 -14.57
N GLU A 412 -22.96 0.98 -15.60
CA GLU A 412 -21.94 -0.01 -15.92
C GLU A 412 -20.92 -0.14 -14.78
N ALA A 413 -20.46 0.99 -14.22
CA ALA A 413 -19.44 1.00 -13.18
C ALA A 413 -19.95 0.50 -11.83
N LYS A 414 -21.24 0.68 -11.51
CA LYS A 414 -21.84 0.28 -10.21
C LYS A 414 -21.57 -1.18 -9.87
N LEU A 415 -21.61 -2.07 -10.86
CA LEU A 415 -21.36 -3.51 -10.67
C LEU A 415 -19.92 -3.82 -10.24
N PHE A 416 -18.94 -3.08 -10.77
CA PHE A 416 -17.52 -3.29 -10.48
C PHE A 416 -17.05 -2.57 -9.22
N MET A 417 -17.83 -1.61 -8.73
CA MET A 417 -17.56 -0.88 -7.50
C MET A 417 -18.38 -1.38 -6.31
N SER A 418 -18.87 -2.63 -6.33
CA SER A 418 -19.64 -3.18 -5.22
C SER A 418 -18.96 -4.41 -4.64
N MET A 419 -19.11 -4.63 -3.34
CA MET A 419 -18.67 -5.87 -2.68
C MET A 419 -19.40 -7.11 -3.23
N THR A 420 -20.57 -6.91 -3.84
CA THR A 420 -21.27 -7.97 -4.59
C THR A 420 -20.44 -8.49 -5.76
N TYR A 421 -19.52 -7.72 -6.34
CA TYR A 421 -18.65 -8.22 -7.42
C TYR A 421 -17.89 -9.47 -6.97
N ILE A 422 -17.31 -9.45 -5.76
CA ILE A 422 -16.57 -10.58 -5.21
C ILE A 422 -17.40 -11.47 -4.28
N HIS A 423 -18.73 -11.30 -4.25
CA HIS A 423 -19.63 -11.95 -3.30
C HIS A 423 -19.19 -11.75 -1.83
N GLY A 424 -18.65 -10.56 -1.50
CA GLY A 424 -17.98 -10.29 -0.24
C GLY A 424 -18.87 -10.48 0.99
N SER A 425 -20.19 -10.26 0.85
CA SER A 425 -21.20 -10.53 1.88
C SER A 425 -21.20 -11.97 2.42
N ASN A 426 -20.70 -12.94 1.65
CA ASN A 426 -20.68 -14.34 2.04
C ASN A 426 -19.41 -14.78 2.77
N TRP A 427 -18.31 -14.02 2.69
CA TRP A 427 -17.01 -14.52 3.15
C TRP A 427 -16.06 -13.47 3.74
N LEU A 428 -16.26 -12.19 3.44
CA LEU A 428 -15.35 -11.16 3.89
C LEU A 428 -15.75 -10.68 5.29
N LEU A 429 -14.85 -10.89 6.24
CA LEU A 429 -14.98 -10.35 7.59
C LEU A 429 -14.26 -9.00 7.68
N PRO A 430 -14.61 -8.14 8.67
CA PRO A 430 -13.79 -6.97 9.00
C PRO A 430 -12.34 -7.38 9.28
N PRO A 431 -11.37 -6.46 9.06
CA PRO A 431 -9.97 -6.74 9.38
C PRO A 431 -9.83 -7.17 10.85
N PRO A 432 -9.12 -8.28 11.13
CA PRO A 432 -8.85 -8.72 12.49
C PRO A 432 -8.19 -7.63 13.33
N LYS A 433 -8.55 -7.52 14.61
CA LYS A 433 -7.98 -6.58 15.57
C LYS A 433 -7.43 -7.39 16.73
N PHE A 434 -6.10 -7.46 16.85
CA PHE A 434 -5.39 -8.19 17.90
C PHE A 434 -4.54 -7.26 18.75
#